data_AF-A0A936RL43-F1
#
_entry.id   AF-A0A936RL43-F1
#
_cell.length_a   1.000
_cell.length_b   1.000
_cell.length_c   1.000
_cell.angle_alpha   90.00
_cell.angle_beta   90.00
_cell.angle_gamma   90.00
#
_symmetry.space_group_name_H-M   'P 1'
#
loop_
_entity.id
_entity.type
_entity.pdbx_description
1 polymer ?
#
loop_
_entity_poly.entity_id
_entity_poly.type
_entity_poly.pdbx_seq_one_letter_code
_entity_poly.pdbx_strand_id
1 'polypeptide(L)'
;METKQTLMEPLLESAEAYGRTSMDVIKLKVVDKSAAVTTSMVTYSLFTIIVSLVVFTLNIAIALWLGELMGKTYYGFLVIAACYALAGVILLLIQPFIKSRVSNAVIRQLLN
;
A
#
# COMPACT_ATOMS: atom_id res chain seq x y z
N MET A 1 -27.95 4.62 60.51
CA MET A 1 -27.83 4.03 59.17
C MET A 1 -27.52 5.15 58.15
N GLU A 2 -26.50 5.98 58.38
CA GLU A 2 -26.27 7.22 57.59
C GLU A 2 -24.87 7.30 56.94
N THR A 3 -23.91 6.46 57.31
CA THR A 3 -22.50 6.64 56.90
C THR A 3 -22.15 6.05 55.53
N LYS A 4 -22.99 5.14 54.97
CA LYS A 4 -22.66 4.43 53.73
C LYS A 4 -22.96 5.24 52.46
N GLN A 5 -23.87 6.22 52.53
CA GLN A 5 -24.26 7.03 51.37
C GLN A 5 -23.22 8.13 51.06
N THR A 6 -22.72 8.84 52.07
CA THR A 6 -21.67 9.87 51.93
C THR A 6 -20.34 9.38 51.33
N LEU A 7 -20.01 8.09 51.43
CA LEU A 7 -18.76 7.54 50.87
C LEU A 7 -18.92 7.01 49.45
N MET A 8 -20.15 6.70 49.02
CA MET A 8 -20.41 6.20 47.67
C MET A 8 -20.52 7.33 46.64
N GLU A 9 -21.00 8.50 47.03
CA GLU A 9 -21.01 9.72 46.20
C GLU A 9 -19.61 10.14 45.69
N PRO A 10 -18.58 10.33 46.55
CA PRO A 10 -17.25 10.77 46.09
C PRO A 10 -16.52 9.71 45.26
N LEU A 11 -16.82 8.42 45.45
CA LEU A 11 -16.27 7.33 44.64
C LEU A 11 -16.96 7.23 43.26
N LEU A 12 -18.27 7.49 43.21
CA LEU A 12 -19.03 7.53 41.95
C LEU A 12 -18.63 8.76 41.12
N GLU A 13 -18.45 9.91 41.77
CA GLU A 13 -17.96 11.15 41.14
C GLU A 13 -16.53 10.99 40.62
N SER A 14 -15.66 10.32 41.37
CA SER A 14 -14.31 9.97 40.91
C SER A 14 -14.37 9.00 39.72
N ALA A 15 -15.20 7.96 39.77
CA ALA A 15 -15.36 7.02 38.66
C ALA A 15 -15.92 7.69 37.39
N GLU A 16 -16.83 8.65 37.54
CA GLU A 16 -17.35 9.46 36.43
C GLU A 16 -16.29 10.41 35.86
N ALA A 17 -15.48 11.05 36.72
CA ALA A 17 -14.36 11.89 36.29
C ALA A 17 -13.25 11.10 35.57
N TYR A 18 -12.96 9.86 36.02
CA TYR A 18 -12.05 8.94 35.35
C TYR A 18 -12.62 8.39 34.04
N GLY A 19 -13.94 8.15 33.96
CA GLY A 19 -14.63 7.78 32.72
C GLY A 19 -14.64 8.90 31.68
N ARG A 20 -14.86 10.14 32.12
CA ARG A 20 -14.76 11.36 31.30
C ARG A 20 -13.36 11.55 30.74
N THR A 21 -12.34 11.44 31.59
CA THR A 21 -10.94 11.57 31.19
C THR A 21 -10.56 10.48 30.18
N SER A 22 -10.99 9.23 30.41
CA SER A 22 -10.72 8.10 29.51
C SER A 22 -11.31 8.31 28.11
N MET A 23 -12.50 8.91 28.00
CA MET A 23 -13.09 9.27 26.71
C MET A 23 -12.29 10.32 25.95
N ASP A 24 -11.73 11.31 26.65
CA ASP A 24 -10.90 12.34 26.01
C ASP A 24 -9.53 11.79 25.59
N VAL A 25 -8.91 10.92 26.40
CA VAL A 25 -7.64 10.27 26.01
C VAL A 25 -7.83 9.33 24.81
N ILE A 26 -8.98 8.63 24.71
CA ILE A 26 -9.30 7.79 23.56
C ILE A 26 -9.57 8.65 22.32
N LYS A 27 -10.33 9.74 22.42
CA LYS A 27 -10.56 10.65 21.29
C LYS A 27 -9.26 11.25 20.76
N LEU A 28 -8.39 11.76 21.62
CA LEU A 28 -7.10 12.30 21.19
C LEU A 28 -6.23 11.21 20.55
N LYS A 29 -6.18 10.01 21.12
CA LYS A 29 -5.35 8.92 20.57
C LYS A 29 -5.92 8.35 19.27
N VAL A 30 -7.24 8.38 19.07
CA VAL A 30 -7.90 8.00 17.81
C VAL A 30 -7.68 9.06 16.73
N VAL A 31 -7.77 10.35 17.07
CA VAL A 31 -7.47 11.44 16.13
C VAL A 31 -5.99 11.45 15.75
N ASP A 32 -5.09 11.34 16.71
CA ASP A 32 -3.65 11.36 16.46
C ASP A 32 -3.20 10.11 15.69
N LYS A 33 -3.76 8.93 16.00
CA LYS A 33 -3.45 7.70 15.27
C LYS A 33 -4.10 7.63 13.89
N SER A 34 -5.31 8.17 13.71
CA SER A 34 -5.92 8.29 12.38
C SER A 34 -5.21 9.33 11.52
N ALA A 35 -4.78 10.45 12.10
CA ALA A 35 -3.94 11.44 11.44
C ALA A 35 -2.58 10.83 11.05
N ALA A 36 -1.91 10.11 11.96
CA ALA A 36 -0.62 9.47 11.66
C ALA A 36 -0.72 8.39 10.56
N VAL A 37 -1.79 7.58 10.57
CA VAL A 37 -2.04 6.56 9.54
C VAL A 37 -2.38 7.21 8.19
N THR A 38 -3.24 8.23 8.19
CA THR A 38 -3.59 8.97 6.97
C THR A 38 -2.37 9.68 6.40
N THR A 39 -1.55 10.30 7.25
CA THR A 39 -0.32 10.98 6.83
C THR A 39 0.67 9.97 6.26
N SER A 40 0.85 8.82 6.91
CA SER A 40 1.71 7.75 6.40
C SER A 40 1.22 7.23 5.05
N MET A 41 -0.08 6.95 4.89
CA MET A 41 -0.66 6.51 3.61
C MET A 41 -0.49 7.54 2.49
N VAL A 42 -0.71 8.82 2.79
CA VAL A 42 -0.54 9.91 1.81
C VAL A 42 0.94 10.05 1.43
N THR A 43 1.87 9.96 2.38
CA THR A 43 3.31 10.01 2.11
C THR A 43 3.75 8.84 1.22
N TYR A 44 3.32 7.61 1.51
CA TYR A 44 3.62 6.44 0.66
C TYR A 44 3.02 6.58 -0.74
N SER A 45 1.81 7.11 -0.86
CA SER A 45 1.14 7.34 -2.15
C SER A 45 1.90 8.38 -2.98
N LEU A 46 2.27 9.52 -2.39
CA LEU A 46 3.10 10.54 -3.04
C LEU A 46 4.45 9.96 -3.48
N PHE A 47 5.11 9.20 -2.62
CA PHE A 47 6.39 8.57 -2.95
C PHE A 47 6.25 7.62 -4.13
N THR A 48 5.18 6.81 -4.16
CA THR A 48 4.89 5.89 -5.26
C THR A 48 4.66 6.64 -6.57
N ILE A 49 3.93 7.76 -6.53
CA ILE A 49 3.69 8.60 -7.72
C ILE A 49 5.00 9.18 -8.25
N ILE A 50 5.86 9.73 -7.37
CA ILE A 50 7.14 10.30 -7.75
C ILE A 50 8.05 9.23 -8.37
N VAL A 51 8.17 8.07 -7.73
CA VAL A 51 8.95 6.94 -8.24
C VAL A 51 8.42 6.49 -9.61
N SER A 52 7.10 6.37 -9.75
CA SER A 52 6.46 6.01 -11.03
C SER A 52 6.80 7.02 -12.13
N LEU A 53 6.77 8.33 -11.83
CA LEU A 53 7.08 9.39 -12.79
C LEU A 53 8.56 9.35 -13.25
N VAL A 54 9.47 9.08 -12.31
CA VAL A 54 10.90 8.90 -12.58
C VAL A 54 11.11 7.68 -13.50
N VAL A 55 10.52 6.53 -13.16
CA VAL A 55 10.62 5.31 -13.97
C VAL A 55 10.03 5.52 -15.37
N PHE A 56 8.90 6.21 -15.47
CA PHE A 56 8.28 6.53 -16.76
C PHE A 56 9.20 7.40 -17.63
N THR A 57 9.79 8.44 -17.04
CA THR A 57 10.75 9.32 -17.73
C THR A 57 12.01 8.56 -18.15
N LEU A 58 12.53 7.67 -17.30
CA LEU A 58 13.66 6.80 -17.62
C LEU A 58 13.38 5.88 -18.81
N ASN A 59 12.17 5.31 -18.92
CA ASN A 59 11.78 4.51 -20.08
C ASN A 59 11.85 5.33 -21.38
N ILE A 60 11.36 6.57 -21.35
CA ILE A 60 11.44 7.47 -22.50
C ILE A 60 12.89 7.83 -22.82
N ALA A 61 13.72 8.12 -21.81
CA ALA A 61 15.13 8.44 -21.99
C ALA A 61 15.90 7.26 -22.63
N ILE A 62 15.66 6.04 -22.17
CA ILE A 62 16.25 4.82 -22.76
C ILE A 62 15.79 4.65 -24.21
N ALA A 63 14.51 4.94 -24.51
CA ALA A 63 13.97 4.91 -25.87
C ALA A 63 14.66 5.89 -26.81
N LEU A 64 14.85 7.14 -26.37
CA LEU A 64 15.54 8.14 -27.17
C LEU A 64 17.02 7.77 -27.35
N TRP A 65 17.68 7.30 -26.29
CA TRP A 65 19.09 6.93 -26.34
C TRP A 65 19.35 5.75 -27.29
N LEU A 66 18.52 4.70 -27.24
CA LEU A 66 18.57 3.60 -28.22
C LEU A 66 18.27 4.09 -29.64
N GLY A 67 17.33 5.02 -29.78
CA GLY A 67 16.96 5.60 -31.07
C GLY A 67 18.07 6.45 -31.68
N GLU A 68 18.82 7.18 -30.86
CA GLU A 68 19.97 7.98 -31.28
C GLU A 68 21.16 7.09 -31.66
N LEU A 69 21.40 6.00 -30.93
CA LEU A 69 22.44 5.01 -31.27
C LEU A 69 22.17 4.33 -32.63
N MET A 70 20.90 4.13 -32.99
CA MET A 70 20.49 3.60 -34.29
C MET A 70 20.33 4.69 -35.38
N GLY A 71 20.66 5.95 -35.07
CA GLY A 71 20.67 7.08 -36.01
C GLY A 71 19.28 7.64 -36.38
N LYS A 72 18.19 7.01 -35.94
CA LYS A 72 16.82 7.54 -36.06
C LYS A 72 15.99 7.16 -34.84
N THR A 73 15.39 8.15 -34.20
CA THR A 73 14.56 8.01 -32.98
C THR A 73 13.45 6.97 -33.12
N TYR A 74 12.91 6.78 -34.34
CA TYR A 74 11.89 5.77 -34.63
C TYR A 74 12.33 4.33 -34.28
N TYR A 75 13.61 3.99 -34.48
CA TYR A 75 14.11 2.65 -34.16
C TYR A 75 14.13 2.37 -32.66
N GLY A 76 14.41 3.37 -31.83
CA GLY A 76 14.39 3.22 -30.37
C GLY A 76 13.01 2.84 -29.84
N PHE A 77 11.97 3.51 -30.35
CA PHE A 77 10.59 3.15 -30.04
C PHE A 77 10.20 1.77 -30.58
N LEU A 78 10.64 1.41 -31.79
CA LEU A 78 10.31 0.12 -32.41
C LEU A 78 10.97 -1.05 -31.66
N VAL A 79 12.21 -0.91 -31.23
CA VAL A 79 12.92 -1.93 -30.43
C VAL A 79 12.22 -2.14 -29.08
N ILE A 80 11.83 -1.06 -28.40
CA ILE A 80 11.12 -1.15 -27.12
C ILE A 80 9.73 -1.77 -27.30
N ALA A 81 8.99 -1.37 -28.34
CA ALA A 81 7.70 -1.97 -28.66
C ALA A 81 7.82 -3.47 -28.98
N ALA A 82 8.82 -3.87 -29.76
CA ALA A 82 9.10 -5.27 -30.04
C ALA A 82 9.46 -6.05 -28.77
N CYS A 83 10.26 -5.46 -27.88
CA CYS A 83 10.66 -6.06 -26.60
C CYS A 83 9.44 -6.27 -25.68
N TYR A 84 8.55 -5.28 -25.56
CA TYR A 84 7.31 -5.42 -24.80
C TYR A 84 6.33 -6.42 -25.42
N ALA A 85 6.21 -6.45 -26.75
CA ALA A 85 5.41 -7.46 -27.44
C ALA A 85 5.95 -8.87 -27.18
N LEU A 86 7.27 -9.06 -27.24
CA LEU A 86 7.92 -10.33 -26.94
C LEU A 86 7.66 -10.77 -25.50
N ALA A 87 7.82 -9.84 -24.54
CA ALA A 87 7.52 -10.10 -23.13
C ALA A 87 6.04 -10.47 -22.91
N GLY A 88 5.12 -9.82 -23.62
CA GLY A 88 3.70 -10.16 -23.60
C GLY A 88 3.42 -11.57 -24.12
N VAL A 89 4.04 -11.96 -25.23
CA VAL A 89 3.93 -13.33 -25.78
C VAL A 89 4.48 -14.36 -24.80
N ILE A 90 5.65 -14.09 -24.20
CA ILE A 90 6.25 -14.96 -23.18
C ILE A 90 5.31 -15.10 -21.98
N LEU A 91 4.69 -14.01 -21.53
CA LEU A 91 3.73 -14.04 -20.42
C LEU A 91 2.49 -14.88 -20.75
N LEU A 92 1.99 -14.82 -21.99
CA LEU A 92 0.87 -15.66 -22.45
C LEU A 92 1.23 -17.15 -22.51
N LEU A 93 2.46 -17.49 -22.85
CA LEU A 93 2.95 -18.88 -22.81
C LEU A 93 3.13 -19.38 -21.37
N ILE A 94 3.49 -18.49 -20.44
CA ILE A 94 3.69 -18.82 -19.03
C ILE A 94 2.37 -18.85 -18.24
N GLN A 95 1.35 -18.10 -18.65
CA GLN A 95 -0.01 -18.10 -18.07
C GLN A 95 -0.56 -19.51 -17.75
N PRO A 96 -0.58 -20.48 -18.69
CA PRO A 96 -1.04 -21.83 -18.39
C PRO A 96 -0.15 -22.57 -17.38
N PHE A 97 1.17 -22.33 -17.41
CA PHE A 97 2.12 -22.91 -16.46
C PHE A 97 1.95 -22.35 -15.05
N ILE A 98 1.73 -21.03 -14.92
CA ILE A 98 1.45 -20.38 -13.63
C ILE A 98 0.13 -20.90 -13.04
N LYS A 99 -0.92 -21.00 -13.85
CA LYS A 99 -2.22 -21.53 -13.40
C LYS A 99 -2.10 -22.95 -12.88
N SER A 100 -1.39 -23.82 -13.60
CA SER A 100 -1.16 -25.20 -13.19
C SER A 100 -0.34 -25.30 -11.91
N ARG A 101 0.76 -24.54 -11.79
CA ARG A 101 1.64 -24.57 -10.60
C ARG A 101 0.99 -23.99 -9.36
N VAL A 102 0.30 -22.86 -9.48
CA VAL A 102 -0.41 -22.23 -8.36
C VAL A 102 -1.57 -23.10 -7.90
N SER A 103 -2.36 -23.64 -8.83
CA SER A 103 -3.48 -24.52 -8.46
C SER A 103 -3.01 -25.81 -7.79
N ASN A 104 -1.93 -26.44 -8.28
CA ASN A 104 -1.35 -27.62 -7.62
C ASN A 104 -0.72 -27.29 -6.25
N ALA A 105 -0.12 -26.11 -6.09
CA ALA A 105 0.42 -25.66 -4.81
C ALA A 105 -0.70 -25.43 -3.78
N VAL A 106 -1.79 -24.78 -4.19
CA VAL A 106 -2.98 -24.56 -3.35
C VAL A 106 -3.65 -25.89 -2.99
N ILE A 107 -3.82 -26.80 -3.95
CA ILE A 107 -4.39 -28.13 -3.68
C ILE A 107 -3.52 -28.92 -2.70
N ARG A 108 -2.19 -28.88 -2.84
CA ARG A 108 -1.27 -29.53 -1.88
C ARG A 108 -1.32 -28.92 -0.47
N GLN A 109 -1.56 -27.62 -0.35
CA GLN A 109 -1.75 -26.98 0.96
C GLN A 109 -3.10 -27.30 1.59
N LEU A 110 -4.12 -27.66 0.80
CA LEU A 110 -5.45 -28.01 1.31
C LEU A 110 -5.63 -29.51 1.60
N LEU A 111 -4.84 -30.37 0.96
CA LEU A 111 -4.89 -31.83 1.12
C LEU A 111 -3.93 -32.36 2.22
N ASN A 112 -3.15 -31.48 2.85
CA ASN A 112 -2.29 -31.78 4.00
C ASN A 112 -2.74 -30.97 5.21
#